data_AF-A0A7X7RHC0-F1
#
_entry.id   AF-A0A7X7RHC0-F1
#
_cell.length_a   1.000
_cell.length_b   1.000
_cell.length_c   1.000
_cell.angle_alpha   90.00
_cell.angle_beta   90.00
_cell.angle_gamma   90.00
#
_symmetry.space_group_name_H-M   'P 1'
#
loop_
_entity.id
_entity.type
_entity.pdbx_description
1 polymer ?
#
loop_
_entity_poly.entity_id
_entity_poly.type
_entity_poly.pdbx_seq_one_letter_code
_entity_poly.pdbx_strand_id
1 'polypeptide(L)'
;MTILETIVAARRQAVADARQRVPQASLERAATGRRDYRGFAAALARPGLRVIAEIKRASPSRGPIAPALDPAALARAYAAGGAAALSVLTEPDFFEGSPDDLHRARAAADLPVLRKDFIIDPYQVYETAALGADALLLIVRVLDDTQLHELHALARQLGLDVLTEVHDTRDIARANALGAPLVGINNRDLAQFKTDTGLAARLVGQLHPGCLPVALSGIRTDDDIRRTLAGGITRILVGETLVRASDPAATLRGWIRGSSKVREFESSEVSSALSRALSNTGDLTQRRRDAEEPCACHPLANLKICGITARETAQLCADLGVGALGAVFFPGSPRCVTPVQAREMFTGLPPSVARVGVFVDRPADEVIAVAREAGLDTVQLHGAETAVTCRRV
;
A
#
# COMPACT_ATOMS: atom_id res chain seq x y z
N MET A 1 14.48 22.47 19.49
CA MET A 1 13.68 21.23 19.48
C MET A 1 12.51 21.41 18.53
N THR A 2 12.31 20.46 17.61
CA THR A 2 11.09 20.37 16.81
C THR A 2 9.94 19.84 17.66
N ILE A 3 8.69 20.07 17.24
CA ILE A 3 7.52 19.48 17.89
C ILE A 3 7.59 17.95 17.93
N LEU A 4 8.12 17.32 16.88
CA LEU A 4 8.30 15.88 16.82
C LEU A 4 9.25 15.39 17.92
N GLU A 5 10.37 16.09 18.13
CA GLU A 5 11.29 15.79 19.23
C GLU A 5 10.63 15.95 20.60
N THR A 6 9.78 16.97 20.79
CA THR A 6 9.01 17.16 22.02
C THR A 6 8.06 16.00 22.26
N ILE A 7 7.30 15.58 21.24
CA ILE A 7 6.38 14.45 21.33
C ILE A 7 7.13 13.16 21.69
N VAL A 8 8.24 12.87 21.00
CA VAL A 8 9.05 11.66 21.25
C VAL A 8 9.64 11.66 22.65
N ALA A 9 10.13 12.81 23.14
CA ALA A 9 10.64 12.95 24.50
C ALA A 9 9.56 12.67 25.56
N ALA A 10 8.38 13.27 25.41
CA ALA A 10 7.23 13.00 26.27
C ALA A 10 6.84 11.52 26.24
N ARG A 11 6.86 10.92 25.04
CA ARG A 11 6.52 9.50 24.86
C ARG A 11 7.48 8.55 25.57
N ARG A 12 8.79 8.85 25.58
CA ARG A 12 9.80 8.07 26.33
C ARG A 12 9.48 8.03 27.82
N GLN A 13 9.18 9.19 28.40
CA GLN A 13 8.82 9.28 29.81
C GLN A 13 7.55 8.48 30.10
N ALA A 14 6.52 8.68 29.29
CA ALA A 14 5.24 8.02 29.51
C ALA A 14 5.28 6.50 29.25
N VAL A 15 6.23 5.98 28.45
CA VAL A 15 6.52 4.53 28.37
C VAL A 15 7.19 4.02 29.66
N ALA A 16 8.16 4.75 30.20
CA ALA A 16 8.79 4.38 31.46
C ALA A 16 7.76 4.30 32.61
N ASP A 17 6.87 5.28 32.69
CA ASP A 17 5.81 5.32 33.71
C ASP A 17 4.75 4.22 33.49
N ALA A 18 4.43 3.90 32.23
CA ALA A 18 3.53 2.79 31.91
C ALA A 18 4.12 1.44 32.33
N ARG A 19 5.42 1.22 32.07
CA ARG A 19 6.13 0.00 32.44
C ARG A 19 6.18 -0.25 33.95
N GLN A 20 6.16 0.80 34.76
CA GLN A 20 6.05 0.69 36.22
C GLN A 20 4.65 0.26 36.67
N ARG A 21 3.60 0.68 35.97
CA ARG A 21 2.21 0.34 36.29
C ARG A 21 1.81 -1.04 35.78
N VAL A 22 2.23 -1.39 34.57
CA VAL A 22 1.96 -2.68 33.95
C VAL A 22 3.30 -3.29 33.52
N PRO A 23 3.77 -4.35 34.17
CA PRO A 23 5.03 -4.99 33.79
C PRO A 23 4.97 -5.54 32.35
N GLN A 24 6.06 -5.38 31.61
CA GLN A 24 6.15 -5.84 30.21
C GLN A 24 5.82 -7.33 30.06
N ALA A 25 6.28 -8.19 30.98
CA ALA A 25 5.98 -9.62 30.97
C ALA A 25 4.47 -9.95 31.01
N SER A 26 3.64 -9.06 31.56
CA SER A 26 2.19 -9.22 31.52
C SER A 26 1.63 -8.92 30.13
N LEU A 27 2.15 -7.89 29.45
CA LEU A 27 1.79 -7.56 28.07
C LEU A 27 2.28 -8.63 27.10
N GLU A 28 3.48 -9.16 27.28
CA GLU A 28 4.03 -10.26 26.47
C GLU A 28 3.11 -11.48 26.52
N ARG A 29 2.66 -11.89 27.71
CA ARG A 29 1.72 -13.00 27.87
C ARG A 29 0.37 -12.72 27.18
N ALA A 30 -0.17 -11.51 27.34
CA ALA A 30 -1.43 -11.13 26.70
C ALA A 30 -1.30 -11.12 25.16
N ALA A 31 -0.22 -10.52 24.63
CA ALA A 31 0.05 -10.41 23.21
C ALA A 31 0.27 -11.78 22.56
N THR A 32 1.11 -12.63 23.16
CA THR A 32 1.42 -13.98 22.65
C THR A 32 0.23 -14.93 22.70
N GLY A 33 -0.71 -14.72 23.63
CA GLY A 33 -1.95 -15.49 23.74
C GLY A 33 -3.05 -15.06 22.75
N ARG A 34 -2.91 -13.90 22.11
CA ARG A 34 -3.97 -13.33 21.25
C ARG A 34 -4.09 -14.03 19.90
N ARG A 35 -5.33 -14.24 19.43
CA ARG A 35 -5.64 -14.94 18.17
C ARG A 35 -6.68 -14.27 17.28
N ASP A 36 -7.32 -13.19 17.73
CA ASP A 36 -8.48 -12.57 17.08
C ASP A 36 -8.11 -11.42 16.12
N TYR A 37 -6.98 -11.54 15.40
CA TYR A 37 -6.54 -10.53 14.44
C TYR A 37 -7.47 -10.46 13.21
N ARG A 38 -7.84 -9.25 12.79
CA ARG A 38 -8.80 -9.01 11.69
C ARG A 38 -8.15 -8.77 10.32
N GLY A 39 -6.82 -8.79 10.23
CA GLY A 39 -6.05 -8.64 8.98
C GLY A 39 -6.14 -7.24 8.36
N PHE A 40 -5.36 -6.29 8.88
CA PHE A 40 -5.36 -4.89 8.43
C PHE A 40 -4.81 -4.74 7.01
N ALA A 41 -3.64 -5.32 6.72
CA ALA A 41 -3.03 -5.28 5.39
C ALA A 41 -3.90 -6.01 4.35
N ALA A 42 -4.49 -7.14 4.73
CA ALA A 42 -5.41 -7.89 3.86
C ALA A 42 -6.67 -7.07 3.51
N ALA A 43 -7.25 -6.37 4.48
CA ALA A 43 -8.37 -5.47 4.23
C ALA A 43 -8.00 -4.33 3.26
N LEU A 44 -6.75 -3.84 3.32
CA LEU A 44 -6.25 -2.82 2.40
C LEU A 44 -5.81 -3.39 1.04
N ALA A 45 -5.47 -4.66 0.93
CA ALA A 45 -5.03 -5.27 -0.33
C ALA A 45 -6.17 -5.44 -1.35
N ARG A 46 -7.43 -5.41 -0.91
CA ARG A 46 -8.60 -5.59 -1.78
C ARG A 46 -8.70 -4.49 -2.87
N PRO A 47 -9.32 -4.78 -4.04
CA PRO A 47 -9.48 -3.80 -5.12
C PRO A 47 -10.31 -2.57 -4.71
N GLY A 48 -10.19 -1.51 -5.53
CA GLY A 48 -10.90 -0.25 -5.35
C GLY A 48 -10.24 0.71 -4.37
N LEU A 49 -10.87 1.87 -4.15
CA LEU A 49 -10.45 2.82 -3.11
C LEU A 49 -10.65 2.19 -1.73
N ARG A 50 -9.60 2.15 -0.92
CA ARG A 50 -9.64 1.65 0.47
C ARG A 50 -9.35 2.81 1.42
N VAL A 51 -10.31 3.12 2.28
CA VAL A 51 -10.17 4.23 3.24
C VAL A 51 -9.88 3.68 4.63
N ILE A 52 -8.76 4.10 5.20
CA ILE A 52 -8.48 3.98 6.63
C ILE A 52 -9.09 5.22 7.30
N ALA A 53 -10.21 5.04 7.98
CA ALA A 53 -10.94 6.15 8.59
C ALA A 53 -10.38 6.41 10.01
N GLU A 54 -9.87 7.62 10.22
CA GLU A 54 -9.19 7.98 11.47
C GLU A 54 -10.16 8.61 12.49
N ILE A 55 -10.08 8.11 13.72
CA ILE A 55 -10.76 8.63 14.91
C ILE A 55 -9.75 9.48 15.68
N LYS A 56 -10.01 10.79 15.77
CA LYS A 56 -9.07 11.78 16.32
C LYS A 56 -9.80 12.98 16.93
N ARG A 57 -9.52 13.29 18.21
CA ARG A 57 -10.10 14.43 18.92
C ARG A 57 -9.38 15.74 18.65
N ALA A 58 -8.05 15.72 18.62
CA ALA A 58 -7.21 16.89 18.42
C ALA A 58 -6.00 16.59 17.54
N SER A 59 -5.24 17.62 17.17
CA SER A 59 -3.90 17.44 16.62
C SER A 59 -3.02 18.67 16.88
N PRO A 60 -1.68 18.52 16.93
CA PRO A 60 -0.77 19.66 17.13
C PRO A 60 -0.97 20.83 16.16
N SER A 61 -1.36 20.53 14.91
CA SER A 61 -1.49 21.56 13.87
C SER A 61 -2.85 22.25 13.83
N ARG A 62 -3.88 21.69 14.49
CA ARG A 62 -5.26 22.20 14.44
C ARG A 62 -5.87 22.45 15.82
N GLY A 63 -5.21 22.03 16.90
CA GLY A 63 -5.80 21.98 18.23
C GLY A 63 -6.99 21.01 18.28
N PRO A 64 -7.98 21.29 19.14
CA PRO A 64 -9.23 20.55 19.23
C PRO A 64 -10.00 20.49 17.89
N ILE A 65 -10.34 19.29 17.44
CA ILE A 65 -11.10 19.03 16.21
C ILE A 65 -12.53 18.60 16.56
N ALA A 66 -12.68 17.60 17.41
CA ALA A 66 -13.96 17.11 17.91
C ALA A 66 -13.84 16.51 19.33
N PRO A 67 -13.68 17.35 20.38
CA PRO A 67 -13.47 16.87 21.75
C PRO A 67 -14.58 15.97 22.29
N ALA A 68 -15.83 16.19 21.84
CA ALA A 68 -16.99 15.43 22.25
C ALA A 68 -17.27 14.17 21.41
N LEU A 69 -16.35 13.76 20.52
CA LEU A 69 -16.59 12.60 19.66
C LEU A 69 -16.76 11.31 20.49
N ASP A 70 -17.70 10.45 20.11
CA ASP A 70 -17.79 9.08 20.63
C ASP A 70 -17.07 8.13 19.66
N PRO A 71 -15.95 7.49 20.06
CA PRO A 71 -15.20 6.59 19.20
C PRO A 71 -16.05 5.40 18.70
N ALA A 72 -16.97 4.90 19.52
CA ALA A 72 -17.82 3.77 19.16
C ALA A 72 -18.87 4.17 18.11
N ALA A 73 -19.53 5.32 18.29
CA ALA A 73 -20.47 5.84 17.31
C ALA A 73 -19.79 6.16 15.97
N LEU A 74 -18.62 6.78 16.02
CA LEU A 74 -17.87 7.13 14.80
C LEU A 74 -17.35 5.88 14.08
N ALA A 75 -16.87 4.87 14.80
CA ALA A 75 -16.49 3.57 14.23
C ALA A 75 -17.66 2.90 13.50
N ARG A 76 -18.87 2.87 14.10
CA ARG A 76 -20.09 2.36 13.44
C ARG A 76 -20.42 3.13 12.18
N ALA A 77 -20.33 4.46 12.23
CA ALA A 77 -20.58 5.31 11.07
C ALA A 77 -19.57 5.06 9.95
N TYR A 78 -18.28 4.92 10.28
CA TYR A 78 -17.24 4.59 9.31
C TYR A 78 -17.44 3.21 8.67
N ALA A 79 -17.81 2.19 9.46
CA ALA A 79 -18.14 0.87 8.95
C ALA A 79 -19.36 0.91 8.01
N ALA A 80 -20.45 1.58 8.41
CA ALA A 80 -21.63 1.79 7.56
C ALA A 80 -21.32 2.65 6.31
N GLY A 81 -20.25 3.43 6.36
CA GLY A 81 -19.71 4.22 5.25
C GLY A 81 -18.89 3.39 4.25
N GLY A 82 -18.46 2.18 4.63
CA GLY A 82 -17.60 1.32 3.81
C GLY A 82 -16.10 1.54 4.03
N ALA A 83 -15.69 2.12 5.17
CA ALA A 83 -14.27 2.16 5.53
C ALA A 83 -13.65 0.76 5.49
N ALA A 84 -12.40 0.66 5.03
CA ALA A 84 -11.69 -0.61 4.94
C ALA A 84 -11.02 -0.98 6.27
N ALA A 85 -10.63 0.03 7.04
CA ALA A 85 -10.02 -0.12 8.36
C ALA A 85 -10.24 1.14 9.19
N LEU A 86 -10.00 1.04 10.49
CA LEU A 86 -9.98 2.17 11.41
C LEU A 86 -8.54 2.53 11.76
N SER A 87 -8.29 3.81 12.02
CA SER A 87 -7.08 4.30 12.66
C SER A 87 -7.48 5.06 13.91
N VAL A 88 -6.99 4.66 15.09
CA VAL A 88 -7.37 5.31 16.35
C VAL A 88 -6.15 5.93 16.99
N LEU A 89 -6.22 7.23 17.26
CA LEU A 89 -5.19 7.93 18.02
C LEU A 89 -5.26 7.48 19.48
N THR A 90 -4.13 7.00 20.01
CA THR A 90 -4.00 6.62 21.43
C THR A 90 -3.07 7.53 22.23
N GLU A 91 -2.47 8.51 21.57
CA GLU A 91 -1.56 9.47 22.17
C GLU A 91 -2.36 10.55 22.94
N PRO A 92 -2.17 10.70 24.27
CA PRO A 92 -3.01 11.54 25.10
C PRO A 92 -2.66 13.03 25.07
N ASP A 93 -1.38 13.39 24.99
CA ASP A 93 -0.92 14.74 25.33
C ASP A 93 -1.13 15.75 24.18
N PHE A 94 -1.05 15.27 22.94
CA PHE A 94 -1.08 16.10 21.73
C PHE A 94 -2.28 15.81 20.82
N PHE A 95 -2.85 14.60 20.91
CA PHE A 95 -4.00 14.18 20.10
C PHE A 95 -5.28 13.96 20.90
N GLU A 96 -5.20 14.04 22.24
CA GLU A 96 -6.29 13.74 23.17
C GLU A 96 -6.89 12.35 22.92
N GLY A 97 -6.06 11.39 22.52
CA GLY A 97 -6.43 10.01 22.30
C GLY A 97 -6.25 9.15 23.55
N SER A 98 -6.78 7.93 23.51
CA SER A 98 -6.61 6.98 24.62
C SER A 98 -6.65 5.53 24.16
N PRO A 99 -6.05 4.60 24.93
CA PRO A 99 -6.23 3.17 24.73
C PRO A 99 -7.71 2.71 24.83
N ASP A 100 -8.54 3.42 25.60
CA ASP A 100 -9.98 3.14 25.70
C ASP A 100 -10.73 3.47 24.40
N ASP A 101 -10.36 4.57 23.72
CA ASP A 101 -10.93 4.90 22.41
C ASP A 101 -10.70 3.77 21.40
N LEU A 102 -9.53 3.12 21.45
CA LEU A 102 -9.22 1.97 20.58
C LEU A 102 -10.11 0.77 20.89
N HIS A 103 -10.24 0.40 22.17
CA HIS A 103 -11.11 -0.71 22.58
C HIS A 103 -12.56 -0.46 22.17
N ARG A 104 -13.08 0.74 22.44
CA ARG A 104 -14.46 1.12 22.11
C ARG A 104 -14.71 1.13 20.62
N ALA A 105 -13.80 1.68 19.82
CA ALA A 105 -13.91 1.68 18.36
C ALA A 105 -13.89 0.25 17.80
N ARG A 106 -12.95 -0.58 18.27
CA ARG A 106 -12.81 -1.98 17.83
C ARG A 106 -14.01 -2.85 18.20
N ALA A 107 -14.57 -2.66 19.39
CA ALA A 107 -15.75 -3.39 19.85
C ALA A 107 -17.01 -2.98 19.06
N ALA A 108 -17.08 -1.74 18.59
CA ALA A 108 -18.26 -1.19 17.94
C ALA A 108 -18.36 -1.50 16.44
N ALA A 109 -17.28 -1.92 15.79
CA ALA A 109 -17.24 -2.21 14.36
C ALA A 109 -16.35 -3.42 14.04
N ASP A 110 -16.79 -4.25 13.10
CA ASP A 110 -16.01 -5.40 12.61
C ASP A 110 -15.02 -4.98 11.51
N LEU A 111 -14.18 -4.00 11.83
CA LEU A 111 -13.09 -3.53 10.98
C LEU A 111 -11.75 -3.76 11.69
N PRO A 112 -10.66 -4.02 10.95
CA PRO A 112 -9.34 -4.03 11.55
C PRO A 112 -8.94 -2.62 12.00
N VAL A 113 -8.23 -2.54 13.13
CA VAL A 113 -7.90 -1.27 13.79
C VAL A 113 -6.40 -1.06 13.89
N LEU A 114 -5.91 0.03 13.32
CA LEU A 114 -4.57 0.55 13.50
C LEU A 114 -4.50 1.37 14.79
N ARG A 115 -3.54 1.03 15.68
CA ARG A 115 -3.11 1.94 16.74
C ARG A 115 -2.22 3.02 16.13
N LYS A 116 -2.71 4.26 16.13
CA LYS A 116 -1.96 5.43 15.66
C LYS A 116 -1.35 6.12 16.87
N ASP A 117 -0.04 5.95 17.03
CA ASP A 117 0.74 6.48 18.16
C ASP A 117 2.21 6.63 17.72
N PHE A 118 3.04 7.22 18.58
CA PHE A 118 4.49 7.27 18.41
C PHE A 118 5.11 6.04 19.08
N ILE A 119 5.22 4.94 18.33
CA ILE A 119 5.80 3.68 18.80
C ILE A 119 7.33 3.78 18.73
N ILE A 120 7.99 3.73 19.87
CA ILE A 120 9.45 3.89 20.01
C ILE A 120 10.13 2.82 20.89
N ASP A 121 9.34 1.90 21.45
CA ASP A 121 9.81 0.91 22.41
C ASP A 121 9.03 -0.42 22.25
N PRO A 122 9.69 -1.59 22.39
CA PRO A 122 9.04 -2.91 22.33
C PRO A 122 7.83 -3.06 23.27
N TYR A 123 7.87 -2.40 24.43
CA TYR A 123 6.75 -2.34 25.38
C TYR A 123 5.45 -1.90 24.68
N GLN A 124 5.52 -0.87 23.83
CA GLN A 124 4.35 -0.37 23.11
C GLN A 124 3.86 -1.33 22.02
N VAL A 125 4.74 -2.18 21.48
CA VAL A 125 4.36 -3.22 20.51
C VAL A 125 3.56 -4.32 21.20
N TYR A 126 4.02 -4.81 22.35
CA TYR A 126 3.25 -5.76 23.17
C TYR A 126 1.95 -5.15 23.67
N GLU A 127 1.99 -3.89 24.12
CA GLU A 127 0.80 -3.14 24.53
C GLU A 127 -0.21 -3.06 23.39
N THR A 128 0.22 -2.71 22.17
CA THR A 128 -0.63 -2.66 20.98
C THR A 128 -1.38 -3.97 20.74
N ALA A 129 -0.66 -5.10 20.79
CA ALA A 129 -1.28 -6.41 20.62
C ALA A 129 -2.28 -6.71 21.75
N ALA A 130 -1.91 -6.42 23.00
CA ALA A 130 -2.75 -6.62 24.18
C ALA A 130 -4.02 -5.74 24.18
N LEU A 131 -3.97 -4.54 23.62
CA LEU A 131 -5.12 -3.64 23.44
C LEU A 131 -6.11 -4.15 22.36
N GLY A 132 -5.74 -5.17 21.60
CA GLY A 132 -6.56 -5.70 20.52
C GLY A 132 -6.35 -5.01 19.16
N ALA A 133 -5.37 -4.12 19.00
CA ALA A 133 -5.14 -3.48 17.70
C ALA A 133 -4.64 -4.50 16.66
N ASP A 134 -5.07 -4.38 15.41
CA ASP A 134 -4.67 -5.29 14.33
C ASP A 134 -3.41 -4.82 13.59
N ALA A 135 -3.06 -3.54 13.76
CA ALA A 135 -1.85 -2.94 13.22
C ALA A 135 -1.28 -1.85 14.14
N LEU A 136 -0.01 -1.50 13.93
CA LEU A 136 0.62 -0.28 14.49
C LEU A 136 1.30 0.58 13.44
N LEU A 137 1.57 1.83 13.81
CA LEU A 137 2.33 2.80 13.04
C LEU A 137 3.81 2.77 13.46
N LEU A 138 4.73 2.62 12.52
CA LEU A 138 6.14 2.93 12.72
C LEU A 138 6.52 4.13 11.87
N ILE A 139 7.00 5.20 12.50
CA ILE A 139 7.40 6.42 11.79
C ILE A 139 8.90 6.35 11.55
N VAL A 140 9.32 6.17 10.29
CA VAL A 140 10.73 5.93 9.94
C VAL A 140 11.63 7.02 10.49
N ARG A 141 11.24 8.28 10.37
CA ARG A 141 12.04 9.42 10.84
C ARG A 141 12.16 9.57 12.36
N VAL A 142 11.33 8.86 13.13
CA VAL A 142 11.41 8.83 14.61
C VAL A 142 12.38 7.76 15.10
N LEU A 143 12.56 6.70 14.32
CA LEU A 143 13.31 5.51 14.69
C LEU A 143 14.67 5.49 13.99
N ASP A 144 15.72 5.06 14.68
CA ASP A 144 16.94 4.64 13.99
C ASP A 144 16.72 3.29 13.26
N ASP A 145 17.71 2.86 12.46
CA ASP A 145 17.57 1.64 11.66
C ASP A 145 17.44 0.38 12.52
N THR A 146 18.16 0.31 13.64
CA THR A 146 18.11 -0.83 14.55
C THR A 146 16.71 -0.93 15.17
N GLN A 147 16.21 0.18 15.72
CA GLN A 147 14.87 0.25 16.31
C GLN A 147 13.78 -0.06 15.28
N LEU A 148 13.89 0.49 14.06
CA LEU A 148 12.92 0.24 13.00
C LEU A 148 12.84 -1.27 12.66
N HIS A 149 13.98 -1.94 12.51
CA HIS A 149 14.02 -3.38 12.23
C HIS A 149 13.48 -4.20 13.39
N GLU A 150 13.90 -3.91 14.63
CA GLU A 150 13.49 -4.64 15.82
C GLU A 150 11.97 -4.52 16.06
N LEU A 151 11.42 -3.31 16.02
CA LEU A 151 9.99 -3.08 16.25
C LEU A 151 9.13 -3.65 15.13
N HIS A 152 9.59 -3.55 13.87
CA HIS A 152 8.89 -4.16 12.73
C HIS A 152 8.89 -5.69 12.85
N ALA A 153 10.03 -6.30 13.16
CA ALA A 153 10.15 -7.74 13.33
C ALA A 153 9.27 -8.24 14.49
N LEU A 154 9.30 -7.55 15.63
CA LEU A 154 8.49 -7.90 16.80
C LEU A 154 6.99 -7.81 16.49
N ALA A 155 6.55 -6.73 15.84
CA ALA A 155 5.14 -6.59 15.44
C ALA A 155 4.70 -7.77 14.57
N ARG A 156 5.51 -8.14 13.57
CA ARG A 156 5.24 -9.29 12.71
C ARG A 156 5.23 -10.62 13.45
N GLN A 157 6.15 -10.84 14.40
CA GLN A 157 6.16 -12.04 15.24
C GLN A 157 4.88 -12.20 16.06
N LEU A 158 4.28 -11.10 16.50
CA LEU A 158 3.01 -11.10 17.23
C LEU A 158 1.77 -11.25 16.32
N GLY A 159 1.94 -11.14 15.00
CA GLY A 159 0.84 -11.15 14.03
C GLY A 159 0.21 -9.78 13.76
N LEU A 160 0.83 -8.69 14.24
CA LEU A 160 0.43 -7.33 13.90
C LEU A 160 0.89 -6.97 12.49
N ASP A 161 0.02 -6.28 11.76
CA ASP A 161 0.43 -5.57 10.56
C ASP A 161 1.12 -4.25 10.94
N VAL A 162 1.99 -3.76 10.06
CA VAL A 162 2.75 -2.52 10.28
C VAL A 162 2.49 -1.55 9.15
N LEU A 163 2.01 -0.35 9.48
CA LEU A 163 2.00 0.78 8.57
C LEU A 163 3.30 1.56 8.77
N THR A 164 4.23 1.43 7.84
CA THR A 164 5.53 2.12 7.89
C THR A 164 5.38 3.51 7.29
N GLU A 165 5.40 4.55 8.11
CA GLU A 165 5.22 5.94 7.68
C GLU A 165 6.54 6.57 7.23
N VAL A 166 6.50 7.17 6.03
CA VAL A 166 7.60 7.87 5.37
C VAL A 166 7.17 9.27 4.95
N HIS A 167 8.12 10.19 4.81
CA HIS A 167 7.84 11.53 4.31
C HIS A 167 8.68 11.94 3.10
N ASP A 168 9.92 11.47 3.01
CA ASP A 168 10.85 11.85 1.95
C ASP A 168 11.57 10.63 1.35
N THR A 169 12.44 10.88 0.37
CA THR A 169 13.23 9.84 -0.31
C THR A 169 14.16 9.08 0.64
N ARG A 170 14.66 9.72 1.72
CA ARG A 170 15.52 9.04 2.71
C ARG A 170 14.69 8.06 3.53
N ASP A 171 13.52 8.48 3.99
CA ASP A 171 12.58 7.60 4.69
C ASP A 171 12.17 6.41 3.81
N ILE A 172 11.89 6.65 2.52
CA ILE A 172 11.54 5.60 1.55
C ILE A 172 12.69 4.61 1.35
N ALA A 173 13.94 5.09 1.21
CA ALA A 173 15.09 4.19 1.07
C ALA A 173 15.20 3.22 2.26
N ARG A 174 14.97 3.73 3.49
CA ARG A 174 14.99 2.93 4.71
C ARG A 174 13.81 1.95 4.78
N ALA A 175 12.61 2.39 4.41
CA ALA A 175 11.43 1.52 4.32
C ALA A 175 11.59 0.41 3.26
N ASN A 176 12.23 0.72 2.13
CA ASN A 176 12.56 -0.25 1.09
C ASN A 176 13.62 -1.27 1.57
N ALA A 177 14.66 -0.81 2.28
CA ALA A 177 15.67 -1.69 2.86
C ALA A 177 15.08 -2.66 3.89
N LEU A 178 14.06 -2.20 4.65
CA LEU A 178 13.28 -3.04 5.56
C LEU A 178 12.40 -4.07 4.83
N GLY A 179 12.10 -3.87 3.54
CA GLY A 179 11.13 -4.68 2.79
C GLY A 179 9.69 -4.45 3.28
N ALA A 180 9.35 -3.22 3.66
CA ALA A 180 8.05 -2.90 4.26
C ALA A 180 6.88 -3.18 3.27
N PRO A 181 5.95 -4.10 3.61
CA PRO A 181 4.87 -4.47 2.70
C PRO A 181 3.75 -3.42 2.62
N LEU A 182 3.66 -2.51 3.59
CA LEU A 182 2.65 -1.47 3.68
C LEU A 182 3.31 -0.16 4.09
N VAL A 183 3.35 0.81 3.18
CA VAL A 183 4.03 2.10 3.41
C VAL A 183 3.05 3.25 3.28
N GLY A 184 2.99 4.08 4.32
CA GLY A 184 2.20 5.30 4.34
C GLY A 184 3.06 6.51 4.00
N ILE A 185 2.79 7.21 2.90
CA ILE A 185 3.47 8.45 2.54
C ILE A 185 2.71 9.62 3.17
N ASN A 186 3.33 10.31 4.11
CA ASN A 186 2.74 11.44 4.81
C ASN A 186 2.94 12.74 4.06
N ASN A 187 1.87 13.24 3.44
CA ASN A 187 1.83 14.54 2.77
C ASN A 187 2.13 15.71 3.73
N ARG A 188 2.03 15.49 5.05
CA ARG A 188 2.37 16.48 6.07
C ARG A 188 3.76 16.19 6.62
N ASP A 189 4.61 17.20 6.58
CA ASP A 189 5.87 17.16 7.32
C ASP A 189 5.57 17.24 8.83
N LEU A 190 5.94 16.23 9.62
CA LEU A 190 5.73 16.25 11.07
C LEU A 190 6.70 17.19 11.80
N ALA A 191 7.79 17.63 11.17
CA ALA A 191 8.70 18.61 11.76
C ALA A 191 8.17 20.04 11.64
N GLN A 192 7.56 20.38 10.50
CA GLN A 192 7.10 21.74 10.16
C GLN A 192 5.57 21.90 10.09
N PHE A 193 4.82 20.80 10.12
CA PHE A 193 3.37 20.69 9.88
C PHE A 193 2.84 21.26 8.56
N LYS A 194 3.72 21.61 7.62
CA LYS A 194 3.35 21.97 6.25
C LYS A 194 2.82 20.75 5.51
N THR A 195 1.71 20.90 4.79
CA THR A 195 1.10 19.83 4.00
C THR A 195 1.25 20.12 2.52
N ASP A 196 1.76 19.14 1.77
CA ASP A 196 1.83 19.12 0.31
C ASP A 196 1.05 17.90 -0.20
N THR A 197 -0.15 18.15 -0.73
CA THR A 197 -1.07 17.10 -1.20
C THR A 197 -0.58 16.35 -2.44
N GLY A 198 0.44 16.86 -3.14
CA GLY A 198 1.07 16.21 -4.28
C GLY A 198 2.27 15.32 -3.91
N LEU A 199 2.72 15.35 -2.65
CA LEU A 199 3.94 14.66 -2.23
C LEU A 199 3.86 13.14 -2.45
N ALA A 200 2.79 12.49 -1.97
CA ALA A 200 2.62 11.06 -2.10
C ALA A 200 2.64 10.60 -3.57
N ALA A 201 1.96 11.31 -4.47
CA ALA A 201 1.94 10.99 -5.89
C ALA A 201 3.32 11.13 -6.57
N ARG A 202 4.18 12.04 -6.08
CA ARG A 202 5.56 12.19 -6.61
C ARG A 202 6.51 11.13 -6.07
N LEU A 203 6.28 10.64 -4.86
CA LEU A 203 7.20 9.73 -4.17
C LEU A 203 6.85 8.24 -4.34
N VAL A 204 5.59 7.91 -4.63
CA VAL A 204 5.12 6.50 -4.70
C VAL A 204 5.93 5.63 -5.66
N GLY A 205 6.42 6.19 -6.77
CA GLY A 205 7.25 5.46 -7.74
C GLY A 205 8.62 5.02 -7.23
N GLN A 206 9.04 5.50 -6.05
CA GLN A 206 10.30 5.10 -5.39
C GLN A 206 10.12 3.91 -4.45
N LEU A 207 8.88 3.52 -4.11
CA LEU A 207 8.62 2.35 -3.27
C LEU A 207 8.95 1.06 -4.01
N HIS A 208 9.39 0.04 -3.26
CA HIS A 208 9.65 -1.26 -3.88
C HIS A 208 8.35 -1.86 -4.47
N PRO A 209 8.43 -2.70 -5.52
CA PRO A 209 7.24 -3.22 -6.21
C PRO A 209 6.28 -4.05 -5.34
N GLY A 210 6.76 -4.68 -4.26
CA GLY A 210 5.93 -5.47 -3.34
C GLY A 210 5.19 -4.66 -2.27
N CYS A 211 5.26 -3.32 -2.33
CA CYS A 211 4.69 -2.45 -1.31
C CYS A 211 3.27 -2.04 -1.68
N LEU A 212 2.38 -2.03 -0.69
CA LEU A 212 1.09 -1.39 -0.78
C LEU A 212 1.20 0.08 -0.31
N PRO A 213 1.12 1.07 -1.22
CA PRO A 213 1.21 2.47 -0.83
C PRO A 213 -0.10 3.00 -0.25
N VAL A 214 0.01 3.84 0.79
CA VAL A 214 -1.10 4.57 1.41
C VAL A 214 -0.77 6.07 1.42
N ALA A 215 -1.66 6.93 0.93
CA ALA A 215 -1.52 8.37 1.10
C ALA A 215 -2.07 8.80 2.46
N LEU A 216 -1.28 9.53 3.23
CA LEU A 216 -1.65 10.03 4.56
C LEU A 216 -1.70 11.57 4.53
N SER A 217 -2.65 12.14 5.27
CA SER A 217 -2.82 13.59 5.44
C SER A 217 -3.20 14.36 4.16
N GLY A 218 -3.87 15.50 4.35
CA GLY A 218 -4.12 16.47 3.26
C GLY A 218 -5.26 16.12 2.30
N ILE A 219 -5.97 15.01 2.51
CA ILE A 219 -7.06 14.57 1.64
C ILE A 219 -8.38 15.16 2.18
N ARG A 220 -8.93 16.14 1.46
CA ARG A 220 -10.07 16.94 1.91
C ARG A 220 -11.26 16.92 0.96
N THR A 221 -11.00 16.70 -0.31
CA THR A 221 -11.98 16.82 -1.38
C THR A 221 -11.95 15.60 -2.30
N ASP A 222 -13.01 15.42 -3.08
CA ASP A 222 -13.05 14.41 -4.15
C ASP A 222 -11.90 14.60 -5.16
N ASP A 223 -11.49 15.84 -5.38
CA ASP A 223 -10.38 16.18 -6.26
C ASP A 223 -9.02 15.70 -5.72
N ASP A 224 -8.81 15.78 -4.40
CA ASP A 224 -7.62 15.19 -3.76
C ASP A 224 -7.58 13.67 -3.93
N ILE A 225 -8.74 13.02 -3.82
CA ILE A 225 -8.88 11.58 -4.02
C ILE A 225 -8.56 11.22 -5.48
N ARG A 226 -9.13 11.95 -6.45
CA ARG A 226 -8.84 11.73 -7.88
C ARG A 226 -7.35 11.89 -8.18
N ARG A 227 -6.69 12.93 -7.67
CA ARG A 227 -5.23 13.12 -7.82
C ARG A 227 -4.44 11.97 -7.23
N THR A 228 -4.84 11.49 -6.05
CA THR A 228 -4.19 10.36 -5.37
C THR A 228 -4.32 9.07 -6.19
N LEU A 229 -5.52 8.80 -6.74
CA LEU A 229 -5.80 7.67 -7.62
C LEU A 229 -5.01 7.75 -8.93
N ALA A 230 -4.96 8.93 -9.56
CA ALA A 230 -4.19 9.17 -10.78
C ALA A 230 -2.67 8.98 -10.57
N GLY A 231 -2.19 9.19 -9.34
CA GLY A 231 -0.83 8.85 -8.92
C GLY A 231 -0.60 7.35 -8.64
N GLY A 232 -1.60 6.49 -8.84
CA GLY A 232 -1.51 5.05 -8.58
C GLY A 232 -1.76 4.64 -7.12
N ILE A 233 -2.07 5.58 -6.24
CA ILE A 233 -2.35 5.30 -4.83
C ILE A 233 -3.86 5.15 -4.64
N THR A 234 -4.27 3.98 -4.16
CA THR A 234 -5.69 3.62 -4.02
C THR A 234 -6.09 3.39 -2.58
N ARG A 235 -5.18 3.65 -1.64
CA ARG A 235 -5.38 3.52 -0.19
C ARG A 235 -5.12 4.88 0.41
N ILE A 236 -6.04 5.35 1.25
CA ILE A 236 -5.94 6.67 1.86
C ILE A 236 -6.23 6.59 3.35
N LEU A 237 -5.52 7.37 4.16
CA LEU A 237 -5.86 7.58 5.57
C LEU A 237 -6.41 8.99 5.75
N VAL A 238 -7.65 9.09 6.22
CA VAL A 238 -8.37 10.35 6.34
C VAL A 238 -8.95 10.50 7.74
N GLY A 239 -8.65 11.62 8.40
CA GLY A 239 -9.15 11.95 9.74
C GLY A 239 -9.95 13.24 9.76
N GLU A 240 -9.27 14.39 9.70
CA GLU A 240 -9.88 15.72 9.93
C GLU A 240 -11.16 15.95 9.12
N THR A 241 -11.16 15.61 7.83
CA THR A 241 -12.31 15.76 6.94
C THR A 241 -13.51 14.92 7.39
N LEU A 242 -13.26 13.66 7.78
CA LEU A 242 -14.31 12.73 8.18
C LEU A 242 -14.85 13.05 9.57
N VAL A 243 -13.97 13.42 10.51
CA VAL A 243 -14.36 13.83 11.87
C VAL A 243 -15.22 15.10 11.84
N ARG A 244 -14.98 16.01 10.89
CA ARG A 244 -15.76 17.26 10.73
C ARG A 244 -17.02 17.10 9.88
N ALA A 245 -17.21 15.96 9.21
CA ALA A 245 -18.37 15.74 8.37
C ALA A 245 -19.63 15.62 9.22
N SER A 246 -20.73 16.25 8.79
CA SER A 246 -22.04 16.08 9.42
C SER A 246 -22.57 14.64 9.29
N ASP A 247 -22.28 13.99 8.16
CA ASP A 247 -22.53 12.56 7.92
C ASP A 247 -21.25 11.90 7.36
N PRO A 248 -20.36 11.38 8.24
CA PRO A 248 -19.15 10.70 7.81
C PRO A 248 -19.43 9.43 6.99
N ALA A 249 -20.55 8.75 7.24
CA ALA A 249 -20.92 7.54 6.53
C ALA A 249 -21.32 7.85 5.08
N ALA A 250 -22.15 8.88 4.87
CA ALA A 250 -22.49 9.35 3.52
C ALA A 250 -21.27 9.86 2.77
N THR A 251 -20.36 10.56 3.46
CA THR A 251 -19.12 11.09 2.88
C THR A 251 -18.24 9.95 2.34
N LEU A 252 -17.98 8.92 3.17
CA LEU A 252 -17.24 7.72 2.76
C LEU A 252 -17.90 6.99 1.59
N ARG A 253 -19.22 6.76 1.65
CA ARG A 253 -19.96 6.11 0.55
C ARG A 253 -19.85 6.90 -0.75
N GLY A 254 -19.90 8.23 -0.67
CA GLY A 254 -19.71 9.13 -1.80
C GLY A 254 -18.36 8.92 -2.47
N TRP A 255 -17.28 8.95 -1.68
CA TRP A 255 -15.91 8.74 -2.17
C TRP A 255 -15.71 7.38 -2.82
N ILE A 256 -16.19 6.31 -2.18
CA ILE A 256 -16.00 4.93 -2.67
C ILE A 256 -16.79 4.71 -3.98
N ARG A 257 -18.04 5.17 -4.04
CA ARG A 257 -18.86 5.07 -5.27
C ARG A 257 -18.33 5.95 -6.39
N GLY A 258 -17.95 7.19 -6.08
CA GLY A 258 -17.38 8.13 -7.05
C GLY A 258 -16.09 7.59 -7.67
N SER A 259 -15.23 6.96 -6.88
CA SER A 259 -13.98 6.36 -7.36
C SER A 259 -14.21 5.13 -8.27
N SER A 260 -15.28 4.38 -8.02
CA SER A 260 -15.67 3.25 -8.88
C SER A 260 -16.13 3.75 -10.25
N LYS A 261 -16.89 4.85 -10.28
CA LYS A 261 -17.30 5.51 -11.52
C LYS A 261 -16.14 6.15 -12.29
N VAL A 262 -15.13 6.71 -11.61
CA VAL A 262 -13.94 7.25 -12.29
C VAL A 262 -13.19 6.12 -13.00
N ARG A 263 -13.01 4.97 -12.36
CA ARG A 263 -12.42 3.78 -13.00
C ARG A 263 -13.26 3.25 -14.15
N GLU A 264 -14.58 3.19 -13.98
CA GLU A 264 -15.50 2.78 -15.07
C GLU A 264 -15.46 3.78 -16.22
N PHE A 265 -15.44 5.08 -15.95
CA PHE A 265 -15.40 6.14 -16.95
C PHE A 265 -14.07 6.14 -17.70
N GLU A 266 -12.93 6.09 -17.00
CA GLU A 266 -11.61 5.92 -17.63
C GLU A 266 -11.53 4.61 -18.41
N SER A 267 -12.04 3.50 -17.86
CA SER A 267 -12.12 2.24 -18.59
C SER A 267 -13.06 2.30 -19.79
N SER A 268 -14.11 3.14 -19.77
CA SER A 268 -15.08 3.32 -20.85
C SER A 268 -14.58 4.31 -21.90
N GLU A 269 -13.81 5.32 -21.53
CA GLU A 269 -13.14 6.24 -22.46
C GLU A 269 -12.01 5.50 -23.16
N VAL A 270 -11.19 4.77 -22.39
CA VAL A 270 -10.17 3.87 -22.92
C VAL A 270 -10.83 2.79 -23.77
N SER A 271 -11.94 2.17 -23.34
CA SER A 271 -12.69 1.16 -24.12
C SER A 271 -13.41 1.75 -25.32
N SER A 272 -13.85 3.01 -25.31
CA SER A 272 -14.45 3.69 -26.48
C SER A 272 -13.38 4.15 -27.47
N ALA A 273 -12.19 4.51 -26.98
CA ALA A 273 -11.01 4.78 -27.79
C ALA A 273 -10.45 3.47 -28.36
N LEU A 274 -10.46 2.39 -27.57
CA LEU A 274 -10.14 1.03 -28.01
C LEU A 274 -11.18 0.53 -29.00
N SER A 275 -12.48 0.73 -28.77
CA SER A 275 -13.55 0.30 -29.67
C SER A 275 -13.51 1.07 -30.98
N ARG A 276 -13.18 2.37 -30.96
CA ARG A 276 -12.88 3.15 -32.18
C ARG A 276 -11.62 2.65 -32.90
N ALA A 277 -10.61 2.19 -32.17
CA ALA A 277 -9.41 1.57 -32.76
C ALA A 277 -9.64 0.12 -33.26
N LEU A 278 -10.52 -0.63 -32.61
CA LEU A 278 -10.89 -2.03 -32.89
C LEU A 278 -12.02 -2.14 -33.93
N SER A 279 -12.74 -1.05 -34.22
CA SER A 279 -13.64 -0.95 -35.39
C SER A 279 -12.90 -1.14 -36.72
N ASN A 280 -11.56 -1.13 -36.70
CA ASN A 280 -10.69 -1.31 -37.86
C ASN A 280 -9.94 -2.65 -37.89
N THR A 281 -10.21 -3.59 -36.98
CA THR A 281 -9.60 -4.92 -37.01
C THR A 281 -10.58 -5.96 -36.47
N GLY A 282 -10.96 -6.90 -37.35
CA GLY A 282 -11.96 -7.93 -37.07
C GLY A 282 -11.60 -8.85 -35.89
N ASP A 283 -12.63 -9.06 -35.07
CA ASP A 283 -13.05 -10.30 -34.40
C ASP A 283 -11.99 -11.22 -33.78
N LEU A 284 -11.78 -11.11 -32.46
CA LEU A 284 -11.08 -12.11 -31.63
C LEU A 284 -11.61 -12.24 -30.18
N THR A 285 -12.81 -11.74 -29.83
CA THR A 285 -13.23 -11.61 -28.41
C THR A 285 -14.01 -12.80 -27.81
N GLN A 286 -14.22 -13.90 -28.52
CA GLN A 286 -14.85 -15.09 -27.93
C GLN A 286 -13.82 -16.15 -27.53
N ARG A 287 -13.25 -16.03 -26.33
CA ARG A 287 -12.64 -17.14 -25.52
C ARG A 287 -12.13 -16.63 -24.16
N ARG A 288 -13.04 -16.13 -23.31
CA ARG A 288 -12.77 -15.85 -21.88
C ARG A 288 -13.98 -16.14 -21.01
N ARG A 289 -14.54 -17.33 -21.15
CA ARG A 289 -15.35 -17.96 -20.11
C ARG A 289 -14.80 -19.37 -19.95
N ASP A 290 -14.60 -19.76 -18.70
CA ASP A 290 -14.23 -21.11 -18.25
C ASP A 290 -12.72 -21.39 -18.21
N ALA A 291 -12.07 -20.94 -17.13
CA ALA A 291 -10.90 -21.62 -16.56
C ALA A 291 -10.81 -21.30 -15.06
N GLU A 292 -10.80 -22.36 -14.26
CA GLU A 292 -10.83 -22.43 -12.80
C GLU A 292 -9.63 -21.73 -12.14
N GLU A 293 -9.84 -21.28 -10.88
CA GLU A 293 -8.82 -20.68 -10.02
C GLU A 293 -7.62 -21.63 -9.75
N PRO A 294 -6.37 -21.14 -9.79
CA PRO A 294 -5.25 -21.84 -9.15
C PRO A 294 -4.94 -21.25 -7.76
N CYS A 295 -4.93 -22.16 -6.79
CA CYS A 295 -4.55 -21.99 -5.40
C CYS A 295 -3.04 -21.70 -5.21
N ALA A 296 -2.74 -20.76 -4.31
CA ALA A 296 -1.61 -20.67 -3.36
C ALA A 296 -0.12 -20.87 -3.78
N CYS A 297 0.67 -19.80 -3.57
CA CYS A 297 2.05 -19.72 -3.07
C CYS A 297 3.09 -20.78 -3.50
N HIS A 298 3.46 -20.82 -4.78
CA HIS A 298 4.73 -21.43 -5.17
C HIS A 298 5.92 -20.55 -4.69
N PRO A 299 6.97 -21.08 -4.02
CA PRO A 299 8.09 -20.29 -3.49
C PRO A 299 8.81 -19.45 -4.56
N LEU A 300 8.76 -19.89 -5.81
CA LEU A 300 9.38 -19.24 -6.96
C LEU A 300 8.42 -18.32 -7.74
N ALA A 301 7.18 -18.14 -7.29
CA ALA A 301 6.18 -17.30 -7.97
C ALA A 301 6.58 -15.81 -8.01
N ASN A 302 7.48 -15.36 -7.13
CA ASN A 302 8.02 -14.00 -7.14
C ASN A 302 9.38 -13.90 -7.85
N LEU A 303 9.90 -15.00 -8.40
CA LEU A 303 11.17 -15.03 -9.12
C LEU A 303 10.96 -14.72 -10.60
N LYS A 304 11.82 -13.88 -11.16
CA LYS A 304 11.96 -13.65 -12.59
C LYS A 304 13.29 -14.21 -13.09
N ILE A 305 13.27 -15.03 -14.15
CA ILE A 305 14.49 -15.49 -14.84
C ILE A 305 14.59 -14.77 -16.19
N CYS A 306 15.72 -14.10 -16.45
CA CYS A 306 15.89 -13.20 -17.59
C CYS A 306 16.91 -13.72 -18.60
N GLY A 307 16.71 -13.43 -19.89
CA GLY A 307 17.58 -13.84 -20.97
C GLY A 307 17.41 -15.30 -21.36
N ILE A 308 16.16 -15.79 -21.34
CA ILE A 308 15.81 -17.11 -21.85
C ILE A 308 15.92 -17.07 -23.38
N THR A 309 16.61 -18.05 -23.95
CA THR A 309 16.85 -18.17 -25.41
C THR A 309 16.41 -19.52 -25.99
N ALA A 310 15.84 -20.41 -25.17
CA ALA A 310 15.38 -21.74 -25.57
C ALA A 310 14.03 -22.09 -24.93
N ARG A 311 13.17 -22.76 -25.70
CA ARG A 311 11.81 -23.14 -25.26
C ARG A 311 11.85 -24.17 -24.13
N GLU A 312 12.79 -25.10 -24.19
CA GLU A 312 12.95 -26.16 -23.19
C GLU A 312 13.29 -25.56 -21.82
N THR A 313 14.14 -24.52 -21.80
CA THR A 313 14.46 -23.78 -20.57
C THR A 313 13.25 -23.00 -20.06
N ALA A 314 12.47 -22.37 -20.95
CA ALA A 314 11.26 -21.66 -20.58
C ALA A 314 10.24 -22.59 -19.91
N GLN A 315 10.02 -23.78 -20.49
CA GLN A 315 9.11 -24.78 -19.94
C GLN A 315 9.59 -25.31 -18.58
N LEU A 316 10.88 -25.66 -18.47
CA LEU A 316 11.45 -26.11 -17.20
C LEU A 316 11.27 -25.07 -16.08
N CYS A 317 11.50 -23.78 -16.38
CA CYS A 317 11.28 -22.71 -15.41
C CYS A 317 9.80 -22.60 -14.99
N ALA A 318 8.87 -22.75 -15.94
CA ALA A 318 7.44 -22.73 -15.65
C ALA A 318 6.99 -23.94 -14.81
N ASP A 319 7.52 -25.13 -15.10
CA ASP A 319 7.24 -26.35 -14.32
C ASP A 319 7.78 -26.25 -12.89
N LEU A 320 8.89 -25.53 -12.71
CA LEU A 320 9.43 -25.16 -11.39
C LEU A 320 8.67 -23.99 -10.73
N GLY A 321 7.57 -23.51 -11.31
CA GLY A 321 6.72 -22.47 -10.71
C GLY A 321 7.36 -21.09 -10.61
N VAL A 322 8.24 -20.73 -11.55
CA VAL A 322 8.81 -19.37 -11.69
C VAL A 322 7.73 -18.41 -12.18
N GLY A 323 7.57 -17.25 -11.54
CA GLY A 323 6.48 -16.31 -11.87
C GLY A 323 6.66 -15.50 -13.14
N ALA A 324 7.90 -15.29 -13.61
CA ALA A 324 8.14 -14.49 -14.81
C ALA A 324 9.38 -14.94 -15.61
N LEU A 325 9.29 -14.86 -16.93
CA LEU A 325 10.39 -15.17 -17.85
C LEU A 325 10.68 -14.00 -18.78
N GLY A 326 11.97 -13.70 -18.97
CA GLY A 326 12.44 -12.54 -19.72
C GLY A 326 13.09 -12.89 -21.06
N ALA A 327 12.58 -12.33 -22.15
CA ALA A 327 13.24 -12.28 -23.47
C ALA A 327 13.94 -10.93 -23.65
N VAL A 328 15.16 -10.92 -24.20
CA VAL A 328 15.94 -9.68 -24.39
C VAL A 328 15.89 -9.25 -25.85
N PHE A 329 15.48 -8.00 -26.11
CA PHE A 329 15.38 -7.41 -27.45
C PHE A 329 16.45 -6.33 -27.72
N PHE A 330 17.49 -6.32 -26.88
CA PHE A 330 18.64 -5.43 -27.03
C PHE A 330 19.73 -6.10 -27.87
N PRO A 331 20.06 -5.58 -29.07
CA PRO A 331 21.06 -6.19 -29.96
C PRO A 331 22.46 -6.33 -29.34
N GLY A 332 22.82 -5.50 -28.36
CA GLY A 332 24.10 -5.61 -27.65
C GLY A 332 24.18 -6.73 -26.61
N SER A 333 23.11 -7.52 -26.41
CA SER A 333 23.11 -8.68 -25.52
C SER A 333 23.43 -9.97 -26.30
N PRO A 334 24.29 -10.86 -25.78
CA PRO A 334 24.49 -12.19 -26.36
C PRO A 334 23.26 -13.09 -26.24
N ARG A 335 22.25 -12.67 -25.46
CA ARG A 335 20.96 -13.34 -25.26
C ARG A 335 19.82 -12.65 -26.03
N CYS A 336 20.14 -11.82 -27.01
CA CYS A 336 19.15 -11.14 -27.84
C CYS A 336 18.36 -12.14 -28.68
N VAL A 337 17.03 -11.96 -28.76
CA VAL A 337 16.12 -12.77 -29.57
C VAL A 337 15.24 -11.89 -30.44
N THR A 338 14.73 -12.45 -31.54
CA THR A 338 13.71 -11.79 -32.36
C THR A 338 12.32 -11.92 -31.72
N PRO A 339 11.34 -11.07 -32.11
CA PRO A 339 9.97 -11.19 -31.59
C PRO A 339 9.33 -12.55 -31.90
N VAL A 340 9.58 -13.09 -33.10
CA VAL A 340 9.12 -14.42 -33.51
C VAL A 340 9.72 -15.50 -32.61
N GLN A 341 11.04 -15.46 -32.37
CA GLN A 341 11.71 -16.40 -31.45
C GLN A 341 11.13 -16.33 -30.04
N ALA A 342 10.88 -15.12 -29.51
CA ALA A 342 10.27 -14.94 -28.20
C ALA A 342 8.87 -15.54 -28.11
N ARG A 343 8.05 -15.37 -29.15
CA ARG A 343 6.72 -15.96 -29.22
C ARG A 343 6.78 -17.49 -29.20
N GLU A 344 7.68 -18.08 -29.96
CA GLU A 344 7.88 -19.54 -30.00
C GLU A 344 8.36 -20.08 -28.65
N MET A 345 9.31 -19.39 -28.00
CA MET A 345 9.81 -19.77 -26.67
C MET A 345 8.72 -19.78 -25.60
N PHE A 346 7.78 -18.84 -25.65
CA PHE A 346 6.71 -18.71 -24.66
C PHE A 346 5.41 -19.44 -25.02
N THR A 347 5.39 -20.12 -26.16
CA THR A 347 4.22 -20.88 -26.62
C THR A 347 3.98 -22.10 -25.73
N GLY A 348 2.79 -22.17 -25.13
CA GLY A 348 2.36 -23.26 -24.25
C GLY A 348 2.64 -23.02 -22.77
N LEU A 349 3.32 -21.93 -22.41
CA LEU A 349 3.51 -21.57 -21.00
C LEU A 349 2.17 -21.26 -20.33
N PRO A 350 2.01 -21.60 -19.04
CA PRO A 350 0.78 -21.33 -18.31
C PRO A 350 0.52 -19.81 -18.19
N PRO A 351 -0.76 -19.39 -18.03
CA PRO A 351 -1.10 -17.97 -17.85
C PRO A 351 -0.52 -17.34 -16.57
N SER A 352 -0.15 -18.16 -15.59
CA SER A 352 0.48 -17.73 -14.34
C SER A 352 1.92 -17.24 -14.50
N VAL A 353 2.57 -17.51 -15.64
CA VAL A 353 3.95 -17.10 -15.93
C VAL A 353 3.94 -15.88 -16.82
N ALA A 354 4.40 -14.75 -16.29
CA ALA A 354 4.46 -13.49 -17.03
C ALA A 354 5.58 -13.51 -18.08
N ARG A 355 5.25 -13.12 -19.32
CA ARG A 355 6.18 -12.99 -20.45
C ARG A 355 6.70 -11.57 -20.52
N VAL A 356 7.98 -11.38 -20.18
CA VAL A 356 8.59 -10.05 -20.03
C VAL A 356 9.56 -9.77 -21.16
N GLY A 357 9.42 -8.63 -21.85
CA GLY A 357 10.41 -8.16 -22.83
C GLY A 357 11.36 -7.14 -22.23
N VAL A 358 12.65 -7.30 -22.43
CA VAL A 358 13.67 -6.33 -21.99
C VAL A 358 14.14 -5.48 -23.16
N PHE A 359 13.99 -4.17 -23.01
CA PHE A 359 14.36 -3.16 -23.99
C PHE A 359 15.36 -2.17 -23.37
N VAL A 360 16.19 -1.58 -24.22
CA VAL A 360 17.19 -0.59 -23.83
C VAL A 360 17.12 0.54 -24.85
N ASP A 361 16.71 1.73 -24.40
CA ASP A 361 16.74 2.99 -25.16
C ASP A 361 16.00 2.90 -26.52
N ARG A 362 14.91 2.13 -26.56
CA ARG A 362 14.08 1.99 -27.76
C ARG A 362 12.93 3.00 -27.79
N PRO A 363 12.55 3.53 -28.97
CA PRO A 363 11.33 4.31 -29.11
C PRO A 363 10.10 3.52 -28.66
N ALA A 364 9.15 4.20 -28.00
CA ALA A 364 7.96 3.55 -27.44
C ALA A 364 7.15 2.75 -28.47
N ASP A 365 6.99 3.29 -29.69
CA ASP A 365 6.25 2.60 -30.76
C ASP A 365 6.91 1.28 -31.17
N GLU A 366 8.24 1.23 -31.17
CA GLU A 366 8.99 0.00 -31.47
C GLU A 366 8.82 -1.02 -30.35
N VAL A 367 8.88 -0.58 -29.08
CA VAL A 367 8.64 -1.45 -27.92
C VAL A 367 7.25 -2.06 -27.97
N ILE A 368 6.22 -1.26 -28.25
CA ILE A 368 4.83 -1.71 -28.36
C ILE A 368 4.67 -2.70 -29.52
N ALA A 369 5.27 -2.42 -30.68
CA ALA A 369 5.21 -3.30 -31.85
C ALA A 369 5.83 -4.67 -31.53
N VAL A 370 7.04 -4.68 -30.97
CA VAL A 370 7.74 -5.91 -30.57
C VAL A 370 6.96 -6.67 -29.51
N ALA A 371 6.42 -5.98 -28.49
CA ALA A 371 5.65 -6.61 -27.43
C ALA A 371 4.38 -7.31 -27.95
N ARG A 372 3.70 -6.71 -28.93
CA ARG A 372 2.54 -7.30 -29.60
C ARG A 372 2.93 -8.50 -30.45
N GLU A 373 4.00 -8.38 -31.24
CA GLU A 373 4.46 -9.46 -32.10
C GLU A 373 4.92 -10.68 -31.29
N ALA A 374 5.64 -10.44 -30.20
CA ALA A 374 6.17 -11.47 -29.30
C ALA A 374 5.14 -12.03 -28.30
N GLY A 375 3.95 -11.41 -28.17
CA GLY A 375 2.92 -11.83 -27.23
C GLY A 375 3.30 -11.65 -25.76
N LEU A 376 3.87 -10.50 -25.41
CA LEU A 376 4.37 -10.20 -24.06
C LEU A 376 3.27 -9.65 -23.15
N ASP A 377 3.35 -9.98 -21.86
CA ASP A 377 2.45 -9.50 -20.81
C ASP A 377 2.99 -8.23 -20.14
N THR A 378 4.31 -8.03 -20.19
CA THR A 378 5.00 -6.94 -19.50
C THR A 378 6.25 -6.51 -20.26
N VAL A 379 6.56 -5.22 -20.19
CA VAL A 379 7.81 -4.65 -20.69
C VAL A 379 8.72 -4.23 -19.54
N GLN A 380 10.02 -4.44 -19.68
CA GLN A 380 11.05 -3.95 -18.80
C GLN A 380 11.95 -3.02 -19.60
N LEU A 381 11.93 -1.72 -19.25
CA LEU A 381 12.82 -0.71 -19.77
C LEU A 381 14.09 -0.69 -18.92
N HIS A 382 15.27 -0.75 -19.56
CA HIS A 382 16.55 -0.99 -18.90
C HIS A 382 17.68 -0.07 -19.42
N GLY A 383 17.31 1.07 -20.01
CA GLY A 383 18.22 2.13 -20.45
C GLY A 383 18.02 3.42 -19.67
N ALA A 384 18.17 4.54 -20.37
CA ALA A 384 17.93 5.90 -19.91
C ALA A 384 16.57 6.43 -20.39
N GLU A 385 15.54 5.57 -20.45
CA GLU A 385 14.23 5.97 -20.92
C GLU A 385 13.61 7.06 -20.03
N THR A 386 13.10 8.12 -20.66
CA THR A 386 12.45 9.22 -19.93
C THR A 386 11.09 8.80 -19.38
N ALA A 387 10.61 9.51 -18.35
CA ALA A 387 9.25 9.31 -17.83
C ALA A 387 8.14 9.56 -18.87
N VAL A 388 8.43 10.27 -19.97
CA VAL A 388 7.50 10.42 -21.10
C VAL A 388 7.46 9.14 -21.92
N THR A 389 8.63 8.56 -22.23
CA THR A 389 8.75 7.27 -22.92
C THR A 389 8.08 6.16 -22.12
N CYS A 390 8.33 6.08 -20.81
CA CYS A 390 7.75 5.06 -19.93
C CYS A 390 6.24 5.16 -19.76
N ARG A 391 5.63 6.34 -19.99
CA ARG A 391 4.17 6.51 -19.94
C ARG A 391 3.48 6.13 -21.25
N ARG A 392 4.23 6.10 -22.34
CA ARG A 392 3.71 5.83 -23.68
C ARG A 392 3.69 4.34 -23.99
N VAL A 393 4.68 3.60 -23.48
CA VAL A 393 4.74 2.13 -23.49
C VAL A 393 3.79 1.59 -22.43
#